data_AF-A0A3B9SS51-F1
#
_entry.id   AF-A0A3B9SS51-F1
#
_cell.length_a   1.000
_cell.length_b   1.000
_cell.length_c   1.000
_cell.angle_alpha   90.00
_cell.angle_beta   90.00
_cell.angle_gamma   90.00
#
_symmetry.space_group_name_H-M   'P 1'
#
loop_
_entity.id
_entity.type
_entity.pdbx_description
1 polymer ?
#
loop_
_entity_poly.entity_id
_entity_poly.type
_entity_poly.pdbx_seq_one_letter_code
_entity_poly.pdbx_strand_id
1 'polypeptide(L)' 'MMGIKHREAKLFYNIRLEDIVPDDHILRLWSKKIDFSFIRPLTKPYYSHTSQSSIDPVVLFENDAYRLLV' A
#
# COMPACT_ATOMS: atom_id res chain seq x y z
N MET A 1 -6.63 13.39 9.14
CA MET A 1 -5.16 13.20 9.21
C MET A 1 -4.74 12.22 8.11
N MET A 2 -3.48 12.22 7.65
CA MET A 2 -3.00 11.18 6.73
C MET A 2 -2.87 9.86 7.49
N GLY A 3 -3.50 8.80 7.00
CA GLY A 3 -3.29 7.45 7.53
C GLY A 3 -1.90 6.93 7.19
N ILE A 4 -1.32 6.17 8.10
CA ILE A 4 -0.10 5.41 7.86
C ILE A 4 -0.48 3.95 8.02
N LYS A 5 -0.35 3.18 6.95
CA LYS A 5 -0.63 1.75 6.97
C LYS A 5 0.67 1.01 7.26
N HIS A 6 0.75 0.45 8.45
CA HIS A 6 1.73 -0.58 8.74
C HIS A 6 1.21 -1.90 8.15
N ARG A 7 2.05 -2.64 7.42
CA ARG A 7 1.71 -3.99 6.98
C ARG A 7 1.70 -4.88 8.23
N GLU A 8 0.51 -5.08 8.77
CA GLU A 8 0.29 -6.03 9.86
C GLU A 8 -0.32 -7.31 9.30
N ALA A 9 0.25 -8.45 9.69
CA ALA A 9 -0.31 -9.75 9.35
C ALA A 9 -1.65 -9.90 10.10
N LYS A 10 -2.75 -10.11 9.36
CA LYS A 10 -4.04 -10.40 9.98
C LYS A 10 -4.00 -11.81 10.59
N LEU A 11 -4.15 -11.90 11.90
CA LEU A 11 -4.06 -13.15 12.67
C LEU A 11 -5.12 -14.21 12.32
N PHE A 12 -6.24 -13.82 11.73
CA PHE A 12 -7.41 -14.71 11.51
C PHE A 12 -7.71 -15.03 10.04
N TYR A 13 -6.86 -14.61 9.11
CA TYR A 13 -7.01 -14.95 7.69
C TYR A 13 -5.98 -16.00 7.31
N ASN A 14 -6.46 -17.20 6.96
CA ASN A 14 -5.62 -18.31 6.46
C ASN A 14 -5.11 -18.08 5.03
N ILE A 15 -5.45 -16.95 4.41
CA ILE A 15 -5.04 -16.58 3.07
C ILE A 15 -4.16 -15.34 3.18
N ARG A 16 -2.89 -15.50 2.83
CA ARG A 16 -1.94 -14.40 2.65
C ARG A 16 -1.73 -14.20 1.15
N LEU A 17 -1.77 -12.95 0.70
CA LEU A 17 -1.42 -12.62 -0.69
C LEU A 17 0.03 -13.02 -0.99
N GLU A 18 0.86 -13.01 0.06
CA GLU A 18 2.24 -13.46 0.07
C GLU A 18 2.40 -14.93 -0.38
N ASP A 19 1.40 -15.77 -0.11
CA ASP A 19 1.46 -17.21 -0.37
C ASP A 19 0.85 -17.57 -1.75
N ILE A 20 0.02 -16.70 -2.31
CA ILE A 20 -0.73 -16.97 -3.56
C ILE A 20 -0.09 -16.30 -4.78
N VAL A 21 0.56 -15.14 -4.61
CA VAL A 21 1.19 -14.43 -5.71
C VAL A 21 2.63 -14.95 -5.90
N PRO A 22 3.02 -15.42 -7.10
CA PRO A 22 4.39 -15.87 -7.37
C PRO A 22 5.43 -14.79 -7.10
N ASP A 23 6.63 -15.19 -6.69
CA ASP A 23 7.72 -14.26 -6.35
C ASP A 23 8.30 -13.51 -7.56
N ASP A 24 8.24 -14.12 -8.73
CA ASP A 24 8.65 -13.57 -10.03
C ASP A 24 7.59 -12.64 -10.65
N HIS A 25 6.46 -12.44 -9.96
CA HIS A 25 5.43 -11.53 -10.43
C HIS A 25 5.98 -10.10 -10.52
N ILE A 26 5.86 -9.49 -11.70
CA ILE A 26 6.49 -8.21 -12.04
C ILE A 26 6.18 -7.10 -11.02
N LEU A 27 4.94 -7.06 -10.49
CA LEU A 27 4.55 -6.08 -9.48
C LEU A 27 5.23 -6.28 -8.13
N ARG A 28 5.51 -7.52 -7.71
CA ARG A 28 6.30 -7.78 -6.49
C ARG A 28 7.74 -7.33 -6.68
N LEU A 29 8.29 -7.55 -7.87
CA LEU A 29 9.64 -7.10 -8.20
C LEU A 29 9.69 -5.56 -8.16
N TRP A 30 8.69 -4.89 -8.70
CA TRP A 30 8.60 -3.44 -8.68
C TRP A 30 8.39 -2.88 -7.27
N SER A 31 7.46 -3.45 -6.48
CA SER A 31 7.25 -3.03 -5.09
C SER A 31 8.47 -3.26 -4.20
N LYS A 32 9.34 -4.24 -4.53
CA LYS A 32 10.62 -4.46 -3.85
C LYS A 32 11.72 -3.48 -4.28
N LYS A 33 11.62 -2.88 -5.48
CA LYS A 33 12.68 -2.05 -6.08
C LYS A 33 12.38 -0.55 -6.01
N ILE A 34 11.12 -0.17 -5.93
CA ILE A 34 10.68 1.23 -5.91
C ILE A 34 10.27 1.59 -4.49
N ASP A 35 10.96 2.56 -3.90
CA ASP A 35 10.52 3.17 -2.65
C ASP A 35 9.47 4.25 -2.94
N PHE A 36 8.23 4.03 -2.50
CA PHE A 36 7.11 4.98 -2.66
C PHE A 36 6.99 5.96 -1.49
N SER A 37 7.90 5.94 -0.52
CA SER A 37 7.87 6.85 0.65
C SER A 37 7.80 8.33 0.29
N PHE A 38 8.37 8.71 -0.87
CA PHE A 38 8.36 10.08 -1.41
C PHE A 38 6.96 10.63 -1.69
N ILE A 39 5.94 9.77 -1.84
CA ILE A 39 4.56 10.21 -2.12
C ILE A 39 3.94 10.91 -0.91
N ARG A 40 4.31 10.50 0.32
CA ARG A 40 3.76 11.07 1.55
C ARG A 40 4.00 12.58 1.68
N PRO A 41 5.24 13.12 1.53
CA PRO A 41 5.46 14.56 1.59
C PRO A 41 4.76 15.31 0.44
N LEU A 42 4.67 14.72 -0.76
CA LEU A 42 4.01 15.35 -1.91
C LEU A 42 2.50 15.48 -1.70
N THR A 43 1.88 14.48 -1.08
CA THR A 43 0.42 14.44 -0.91
C THR A 43 -0.06 15.08 0.38
N LYS A 44 0.83 15.29 1.37
CA LYS A 44 0.51 15.88 2.67
C LYS A 44 -0.40 17.12 2.64
N PRO A 45 -0.23 18.09 1.71
CA PRO A 45 -1.10 19.27 1.67
C PRO A 45 -2.56 18.98 1.30
N TYR A 46 -2.83 17.86 0.62
CA TYR A 46 -4.17 17.47 0.16
C TYR A 46 -4.94 16.63 1.18
N TYR A 47 -4.28 16.19 2.26
CA TYR A 47 -4.91 15.37 3.29
C TYR A 47 -5.50 16.24 4.39
N SER A 48 -6.73 15.92 4.79
CA SER A 48 -7.40 16.63 5.88
C SER A 48 -6.62 16.55 7.19
N HIS A 49 -6.65 17.63 7.96
CA HIS A 49 -6.12 17.69 9.32
C HIS A 49 -7.13 17.26 10.40
N THR A 50 -8.39 17.00 10.03
CA THR A 50 -9.44 16.60 10.98
C THR A 50 -9.38 15.13 11.39
N SER A 51 -10.17 14.77 12.41
CA SER A 51 -10.06 13.58 13.27
C SER A 51 -10.13 12.22 12.56
N GLN A 52 -10.66 12.13 11.34
CA GLN A 52 -10.68 10.87 10.60
C GLN A 52 -9.39 10.71 9.79
N SER A 53 -8.67 9.62 10.05
CA SER A 53 -7.51 9.25 9.25
C SER A 53 -7.97 8.76 7.87
N SER A 54 -7.52 9.43 6.82
CA SER A 54 -7.76 9.03 5.43
C SER A 54 -6.81 7.89 5.03
N ILE A 55 -7.04 7.26 3.88
CA ILE A 55 -6.18 6.18 3.38
C ILE A 55 -4.73 6.63 3.22
N ASP A 56 -3.78 5.73 3.50
CA ASP A 56 -2.37 5.99 3.24
C ASP A 56 -2.13 6.20 1.73
N PRO A 57 -1.55 7.33 1.31
CA PRO A 57 -1.33 7.59 -0.11
C PRO A 57 -0.42 6.55 -0.76
N VAL A 58 0.59 6.03 -0.04
CA VAL A 58 1.49 5.00 -0.59
C VAL A 58 0.71 3.73 -0.95
N VAL A 59 -0.27 3.38 -0.12
CA VAL A 59 -1.10 2.18 -0.33
C VAL A 59 -2.01 2.35 -1.53
N LEU A 60 -2.49 3.56 -1.81
CA LEU A 60 -3.28 3.83 -3.01
C LEU A 60 -2.47 3.45 -4.26
N PHE A 61 -1.25 4.00 -4.37
CA PHE A 61 -0.38 3.74 -5.52
C PHE A 61 0.17 2.31 -5.55
N GLU A 62 0.42 1.68 -4.41
CA GLU A 62 0.88 0.28 -4.34
C GLU A 62 -0.25 -0.72 -4.65
N ASN A 63 -1.44 -0.55 -4.06
CA ASN A 63 -2.56 -1.48 -4.25
C ASN A 63 -3.26 -1.31 -5.59
N ASP A 64 -3.34 -0.10 -6.15
CA ASP A 64 -3.96 0.09 -7.47
C ASP A 64 -3.18 -0.67 -8.57
N ALA A 65 -1.86 -0.84 -8.39
CA ALA A 65 -1.07 -1.69 -9.27
C ALA A 65 -1.53 -3.16 -9.22
N TYR A 66 -1.88 -3.69 -8.04
CA TYR A 66 -2.36 -5.07 -7.89
C TYR A 66 -3.82 -5.26 -8.35
N ARG A 67 -4.65 -4.22 -8.26
CA ARG A 67 -6.08 -4.28 -8.59
C ARG A 67 -6.40 -4.20 -10.08
N LEU A 68 -5.48 -3.68 -10.89
CA LEU A 68 -5.66 -3.56 -12.36
C LEU A 68 -5.27 -4.84 -13.13
N LEU A 69 -4.76 -5.87 -12.44
CA LEU A 69 -4.26 -7.10 -13.05
C LEU A 69 -5.04 -8.37 -12.66
N VAL A 70 -6.14 -8.24 -11.92
CA VAL A 70 -7.06 -9.34 -11.56
C VAL A 70 -8.48 -8.97 -11.94
#